data_AF-A0A161RQY6-F1
#
_entry.id   AF-A0A161RQY6-F1
#
_cell.length_a   1.000
_cell.length_b   1.000
_cell.length_c   1.000
_cell.angle_alpha   90.00
_cell.angle_beta   90.00
_cell.angle_gamma   90.00
#
_symmetry.space_group_name_H-M   'P 1'
#
loop_
_entity.id
_entity.type
_entity.pdbx_description
1 polymer ?
#
loop_
_entity_poly.entity_id
_entity_poly.type
_entity_poly.pdbx_seq_one_letter_code
_entity_poly.pdbx_strand_id
1 'polypeptide(L)'
;MNKVKLKVFNIKYVVICILFTIICILTSFFISSNSSVFKSYYVNQLLGTNSTKGLMYMIGSENHYFAEEFHKEKGRASLESFLLSLSTNINVNDLRSLLTRELPNMNQFYSEILIAGEGTDYTNIPEESSIPLENIKNEGTAVKHPKSEKENNSNTQNNGENKVFIYHTHSWESFIPLIPGATIPNDASSTNNEVNITFVGNYLKQKLEEKGIGVSHDTTNMRDFLRNKNLNWAQSYKGSRQILQDKLAQDKNIMFPMDLHRDDARKNITTKNINGKNYARLYFILGRENPNFEKNKKIVTAINSYLDEKYYGLSRGIFIKDRKSGNGVYNQDLSPNALLIEMGGVDNTPEELYASVDALVEAFSHYYNEVVKKNN
;
A
#
# COMPACT_ATOMS: atom_id res chain seq x y z
N MET A 1 -27.81 76.37 4.96
CA MET A 1 -27.24 75.38 5.91
C MET A 1 -27.69 74.00 5.49
N ASN A 2 -26.78 73.09 5.13
CA ASN A 2 -26.92 71.64 5.30
C ASN A 2 -25.58 70.97 4.97
N LYS A 3 -24.75 70.79 6.00
CA LYS A 3 -23.53 69.97 5.92
C LYS A 3 -23.95 68.51 6.06
N VAL A 4 -23.92 67.76 4.96
CA VAL A 4 -24.07 66.30 4.95
C VAL A 4 -22.87 65.71 5.71
N LYS A 5 -23.10 65.18 6.90
CA LYS A 5 -22.10 64.43 7.66
C LYS A 5 -21.89 63.07 6.97
N LEU A 6 -20.80 62.91 6.23
CA LEU A 6 -20.32 61.59 5.83
C LEU A 6 -20.03 60.79 7.11
N LYS A 7 -20.78 59.71 7.35
CA LYS A 7 -20.44 58.73 8.39
C LYS A 7 -19.05 58.20 8.07
N VAL A 8 -18.11 58.41 8.98
CA VAL A 8 -16.79 57.78 8.95
C VAL A 8 -17.04 56.27 8.98
N PHE A 9 -16.97 55.64 7.82
CA PHE A 9 -17.02 54.18 7.69
C PHE A 9 -15.84 53.65 8.51
N ASN A 10 -16.12 52.80 9.51
CA ASN A 10 -15.12 52.37 10.48
C ASN A 10 -13.96 51.71 9.72
N ILE A 11 -12.83 52.40 9.61
CA ILE A 11 -11.64 51.97 8.84
C ILE A 11 -11.22 50.54 9.23
N LYS A 12 -11.47 50.14 10.48
CA LYS A 12 -11.27 48.77 10.96
C LYS A 12 -12.02 47.71 10.13
N TYR A 13 -13.28 47.94 9.76
CA TYR A 13 -14.05 46.98 8.96
C TYR A 13 -13.56 46.92 7.51
N VAL A 14 -13.12 48.05 6.95
CA VAL A 14 -12.53 48.09 5.61
C VAL A 14 -11.22 47.32 5.57
N VAL A 15 -10.36 47.49 6.59
CA VAL A 15 -9.10 46.73 6.72
C VAL A 15 -9.37 45.24 6.89
N ILE A 16 -10.36 44.85 7.69
CA ILE A 16 -10.74 43.43 7.86
C ILE A 16 -11.24 42.84 6.53
N CYS A 17 -12.07 43.56 5.78
CA CYS A 17 -12.54 43.10 4.46
C CYS A 17 -11.41 42.95 3.45
N ILE A 18 -10.42 43.86 3.45
CA ILE A 18 -9.24 43.77 2.57
C ILE A 18 -8.34 42.59 2.98
N LEU A 19 -8.13 42.36 4.27
CA LEU A 19 -7.39 41.19 4.75
C LEU A 19 -8.08 39.89 4.37
N PHE A 20 -9.41 39.84 4.49
CA PHE A 20 -10.20 38.68 4.12
C PHE A 20 -10.12 38.39 2.62
N THR A 21 -10.23 39.41 1.75
CA THR A 21 -10.06 39.20 0.30
C THR A 21 -8.64 38.78 -0.07
N ILE A 22 -7.60 39.31 0.58
CA ILE A 22 -6.22 38.85 0.38
C ILE A 22 -6.08 37.38 0.77
N ILE A 23 -6.65 36.97 1.91
CA ILE A 23 -6.65 35.56 2.34
C ILE A 23 -7.38 34.70 1.30
N CYS A 24 -8.56 35.10 0.81
CA CYS A 24 -9.30 34.36 -0.22
C CYS A 24 -8.51 34.22 -1.53
N ILE A 25 -7.77 35.25 -1.94
CA ILE A 25 -6.92 35.21 -3.15
C ILE A 25 -5.74 34.26 -2.94
N LEU A 26 -5.08 34.33 -1.77
CA LEU A 26 -3.97 33.44 -1.43
C LEU A 26 -4.43 31.97 -1.34
N THR A 27 -5.59 31.71 -0.73
CA THR A 27 -6.15 30.35 -0.68
C THR A 27 -6.56 29.86 -2.07
N SER A 28 -7.16 30.71 -2.90
CA SER A 28 -7.53 30.33 -4.27
C SER A 28 -6.31 30.04 -5.14
N PHE A 29 -5.24 30.84 -4.99
CA PHE A 29 -3.97 30.59 -5.64
C PHE A 29 -3.34 29.28 -5.16
N PHE A 30 -3.35 29.03 -3.84
CA PHE A 30 -2.85 27.78 -3.27
C PHE A 30 -3.63 26.55 -3.74
N ILE A 31 -4.96 26.64 -3.82
CA ILE A 31 -5.84 25.57 -4.35
C ILE A 31 -5.58 25.34 -5.84
N SER A 32 -5.45 26.40 -6.63
CA SER A 32 -5.20 26.31 -8.07
C SER A 32 -3.83 25.69 -8.37
N SER A 33 -2.79 26.11 -7.64
CA SER A 33 -1.44 25.55 -7.75
C SER A 33 -1.32 24.12 -7.24
N ASN A 34 -2.18 23.70 -6.30
CA ASN A 34 -2.18 22.35 -5.71
C ASN A 34 -3.48 21.58 -6.02
N SER A 35 -4.03 21.75 -7.22
CA SER A 35 -5.29 21.12 -7.64
C SER A 35 -5.26 19.58 -7.58
N SER A 36 -4.07 18.97 -7.59
CA SER A 36 -3.89 17.54 -7.30
C SER A 36 -4.31 17.16 -5.87
N VAL A 37 -4.01 17.99 -4.87
CA VAL A 37 -4.33 17.76 -3.45
C VAL A 37 -5.84 17.78 -3.19
N PHE A 38 -6.60 18.52 -4.00
CA PHE A 38 -8.05 18.62 -3.87
C PHE A 38 -8.83 17.63 -4.72
N LYS A 39 -8.18 16.70 -5.44
CA LYS A 39 -8.95 15.59 -6.03
C LYS A 39 -9.57 14.80 -4.89
N SER A 40 -10.83 14.41 -5.06
CA SER A 40 -11.62 13.68 -4.06
C SER A 40 -10.86 12.48 -3.48
N TYR A 41 -10.01 11.85 -4.28
CA TYR A 41 -9.12 10.77 -3.84
C TYR A 41 -8.09 11.18 -2.77
N TYR A 42 -7.32 12.27 -2.96
CA TYR A 42 -6.31 12.69 -1.99
C TYR A 42 -6.94 13.23 -0.71
N VAL A 43 -8.11 13.86 -0.83
CA VAL A 43 -8.92 14.26 0.33
C VAL A 43 -9.41 13.02 1.10
N ASN A 44 -9.86 11.97 0.39
CA ASN A 44 -10.21 10.68 0.99
C ASN A 44 -9.01 10.00 1.67
N GLN A 45 -7.81 10.11 1.10
CA GLN A 45 -6.58 9.56 1.65
C GLN A 45 -6.09 10.33 2.90
N LEU A 46 -6.26 11.65 2.92
CA LEU A 46 -5.80 12.51 4.02
C LEU A 46 -6.79 12.55 5.19
N LEU A 47 -8.09 12.58 4.90
CA LEU A 47 -9.12 12.78 5.90
C LEU A 47 -9.93 11.51 6.20
N GLY A 48 -9.94 10.51 5.31
CA GLY A 48 -10.85 9.36 5.35
C GLY A 48 -12.15 9.57 4.55
N THR A 49 -12.96 8.51 4.42
CA THR A 49 -14.17 8.52 3.57
C THR A 49 -15.32 9.35 4.13
N ASN A 50 -15.52 9.34 5.45
CA ASN A 50 -16.58 10.11 6.11
C ASN A 50 -16.29 11.60 6.17
N SER A 51 -15.05 11.97 6.43
CA SER A 51 -14.62 13.36 6.46
C SER A 51 -14.66 14.01 5.09
N THR A 52 -14.46 13.25 4.02
CA THR A 52 -14.65 13.73 2.65
C THR A 52 -16.13 14.02 2.38
N LYS A 53 -17.05 13.18 2.86
CA LYS A 53 -18.49 13.47 2.78
C LYS A 53 -18.87 14.70 3.62
N GLY A 54 -18.27 14.86 4.81
CA GLY A 54 -18.44 16.05 5.66
C GLY A 54 -17.90 17.33 5.04
N LEU A 55 -16.72 17.26 4.41
CA LEU A 55 -16.11 18.37 3.67
C LEU A 55 -16.98 18.74 2.46
N MET A 56 -17.46 17.74 1.71
CA MET A 56 -18.33 17.98 0.56
C MET A 56 -19.71 18.51 0.99
N TYR A 57 -20.21 18.14 2.16
CA TYR A 57 -21.38 18.75 2.76
C TYR A 57 -21.15 20.24 3.07
N MET A 58 -19.99 20.61 3.64
CA MET A 58 -19.65 22.03 3.88
C MET A 58 -19.45 22.83 2.59
N ILE A 59 -18.89 22.23 1.54
CA ILE A 59 -18.79 22.87 0.22
C ILE A 59 -20.20 23.01 -0.40
N GLY A 60 -21.03 21.99 -0.26
CA GLY A 60 -22.39 21.94 -0.77
C GLY A 60 -23.38 22.86 -0.06
N SER A 61 -23.16 23.17 1.22
CA SER A 61 -24.03 24.09 1.96
C SER A 61 -23.94 25.52 1.44
N GLU A 62 -22.79 25.91 0.90
CA GLU A 62 -22.58 27.24 0.31
C GLU A 62 -22.72 27.21 -1.22
N ASN A 63 -22.31 26.13 -1.87
CA ASN A 63 -22.39 25.97 -3.31
C ASN A 63 -23.04 24.64 -3.70
N HIS A 64 -24.37 24.67 -3.80
CA HIS A 64 -25.19 23.50 -4.13
C HIS A 64 -24.78 22.81 -5.45
N TYR A 65 -24.27 23.58 -6.43
CA TYR A 65 -23.93 23.04 -7.76
C TYR A 65 -22.78 22.03 -7.70
N PHE A 66 -21.76 22.25 -6.85
CA PHE A 66 -20.62 21.35 -6.72
C PHE A 66 -20.93 20.05 -5.97
N ALA A 67 -21.88 20.09 -5.04
CA ALA A 67 -22.19 18.94 -4.20
C ALA A 67 -23.38 18.12 -4.71
N GLU A 68 -24.17 18.63 -5.66
CA GLU A 68 -25.36 17.93 -6.15
C GLU A 68 -25.01 16.59 -6.83
N GLU A 69 -24.00 16.58 -7.69
CA GLU A 69 -23.55 15.36 -8.39
C GLU A 69 -22.95 14.34 -7.41
N PHE A 70 -22.14 14.81 -6.45
CA PHE A 70 -21.59 13.97 -5.38
C PHE A 70 -22.68 13.39 -4.46
N HIS A 71 -23.67 14.19 -4.06
CA HIS A 71 -24.76 13.75 -3.19
C HIS A 71 -25.70 12.75 -3.86
N LYS A 72 -25.90 12.85 -5.19
CA LYS A 72 -26.64 11.85 -5.98
C LYS A 72 -25.94 10.49 -5.99
N GLU A 73 -24.61 10.48 -6.06
CA GLU A 73 -23.83 9.24 -6.19
C GLU A 73 -23.47 8.59 -4.84
N LYS A 74 -23.16 9.41 -3.81
CA LYS A 74 -22.56 8.94 -2.53
C LYS A 74 -23.44 9.19 -1.29
N GLY A 75 -24.60 9.83 -1.46
CA GLY A 75 -25.53 10.23 -0.39
C GLY A 75 -25.08 11.49 0.38
N ARG A 76 -25.95 11.99 1.26
CA ARG A 76 -25.66 13.11 2.17
C ARG A 76 -25.11 12.58 3.50
N ALA A 77 -24.02 13.17 4.00
CA ALA A 77 -23.55 12.94 5.36
C ALA A 77 -24.15 13.95 6.33
N SER A 78 -24.33 13.56 7.59
CA SER A 78 -24.79 14.45 8.65
C SER A 78 -23.59 15.22 9.24
N LEU A 79 -23.76 16.50 9.58
CA LEU A 79 -22.68 17.30 10.16
C LEU A 79 -22.23 16.76 11.53
N GLU A 80 -23.18 16.21 12.28
CA GLU A 80 -22.94 15.55 13.56
C GLU A 80 -22.08 14.30 13.39
N SER A 81 -22.36 13.51 12.34
CA SER A 81 -21.59 12.31 12.01
C SER A 81 -20.13 12.61 11.70
N PHE A 82 -19.88 13.74 11.04
CA PHE A 82 -18.54 14.24 10.74
C PHE A 82 -17.81 14.71 12.00
N LEU A 83 -18.43 15.57 12.81
CA LEU A 83 -17.85 16.09 14.04
C LEU A 83 -17.58 14.99 15.07
N LEU A 84 -18.47 14.00 15.16
CA LEU A 84 -18.26 12.81 15.98
C LEU A 84 -17.06 12.01 15.49
N SER A 85 -16.93 11.81 14.17
CA SER A 85 -15.80 11.06 13.61
C SER A 85 -14.44 11.73 13.88
N LEU A 86 -14.37 13.07 13.80
CA LEU A 86 -13.15 13.82 14.14
C LEU A 86 -12.77 13.71 15.62
N SER A 87 -13.76 13.70 16.52
CA SER A 87 -13.51 13.71 17.96
C SER A 87 -13.25 12.33 18.56
N THR A 88 -13.82 11.27 17.97
CA THR A 88 -13.85 9.94 18.61
C THR A 88 -13.24 8.83 17.76
N ASN A 89 -12.82 9.13 16.52
CA ASN A 89 -12.44 8.14 15.50
C ASN A 89 -13.53 7.08 15.26
N ILE A 90 -14.81 7.41 15.56
CA ILE A 90 -15.97 6.54 15.38
C ILE A 90 -16.64 6.87 14.04
N ASN A 91 -16.93 5.83 13.27
CA ASN A 91 -17.66 5.93 12.03
C ASN A 91 -19.12 5.51 12.24
N VAL A 92 -20.02 6.48 12.37
CA VAL A 92 -21.47 6.22 12.55
C VAL A 92 -22.14 5.51 11.38
N ASN A 93 -21.54 5.51 10.19
CA ASN A 93 -22.00 4.74 9.03
C ASN A 93 -21.43 3.31 9.01
N ASP A 94 -20.47 3.02 9.88
CA ASP A 94 -19.92 1.70 10.12
C ASP A 94 -20.32 1.23 11.52
N LEU A 95 -21.42 0.50 11.58
CA LEU A 95 -21.91 -0.15 12.79
C LEU A 95 -20.84 -0.99 13.48
N ARG A 96 -19.80 -1.48 12.78
CA ARG A 96 -18.68 -2.19 13.43
C ARG A 96 -17.89 -1.26 14.32
N SER A 97 -17.54 -0.07 13.85
CA SER A 97 -16.78 0.91 14.67
C SER A 97 -17.48 1.28 16.00
N LEU A 98 -18.81 1.16 16.03
CA LEU A 98 -19.65 1.33 17.22
C LEU A 98 -19.79 0.03 18.03
N LEU A 99 -20.08 -1.09 17.37
CA LEU A 99 -20.43 -2.35 18.03
C LEU A 99 -19.23 -3.16 18.50
N THR A 100 -18.11 -3.13 17.76
CA THR A 100 -16.95 -3.99 18.09
C THR A 100 -16.15 -3.48 19.29
N ARG A 101 -16.23 -2.17 19.60
CA ARG A 101 -15.63 -1.57 20.80
C ARG A 101 -16.39 -1.87 22.09
N GLU A 102 -17.72 -1.96 22.01
CA GLU A 102 -18.60 -2.13 23.18
C GLU A 102 -18.85 -3.60 23.53
N LEU A 103 -18.74 -4.51 22.55
CA LEU A 103 -18.93 -5.93 22.78
C LEU A 103 -17.62 -6.62 23.24
N PRO A 104 -17.63 -7.34 24.37
CA PRO A 104 -16.49 -8.15 24.81
C PRO A 104 -16.03 -9.10 23.69
N ASN A 105 -14.72 -9.22 23.48
CA ASN A 105 -14.08 -10.02 22.43
C ASN A 105 -14.35 -9.61 20.96
N MET A 106 -15.15 -8.57 20.66
CA MET A 106 -15.35 -8.12 19.28
C MET A 106 -14.22 -7.23 18.74
N ASN A 107 -13.39 -6.66 19.62
CA ASN A 107 -12.12 -5.99 19.25
C ASN A 107 -11.14 -6.90 18.49
N GLN A 108 -11.38 -8.21 18.42
CA GLN A 108 -10.57 -9.16 17.63
C GLN A 108 -10.84 -9.05 16.12
N PHE A 109 -11.96 -8.44 15.74
CA PHE A 109 -12.34 -8.20 14.35
C PHE A 109 -12.02 -6.77 13.90
N TYR A 110 -11.29 -6.00 14.72
CA TYR A 110 -10.89 -4.64 14.37
C TYR A 110 -9.60 -4.68 13.54
N SER A 111 -9.77 -4.76 12.22
CA SER A 111 -8.72 -4.42 11.27
C SER A 111 -8.85 -2.97 10.84
N GLU A 112 -7.73 -2.28 10.59
CA GLU A 112 -7.73 -0.86 10.22
C GLU A 112 -7.17 -0.70 8.81
N ILE A 113 -7.98 -0.17 7.90
CA ILE A 113 -7.50 0.29 6.60
C ILE A 113 -6.96 1.72 6.80
N LEU A 114 -5.63 1.87 6.81
CA LEU A 114 -4.98 3.18 6.97
C LEU A 114 -5.21 4.06 5.74
N ILE A 115 -5.05 3.47 4.55
CA ILE A 115 -5.33 4.12 3.27
C ILE A 115 -6.11 3.13 2.44
N ALA A 116 -7.27 3.54 1.93
CA ALA A 116 -8.07 2.73 1.01
C ALA A 116 -7.79 3.17 -0.43
N GLY A 117 -7.20 2.27 -1.22
CA GLY A 117 -7.11 2.44 -2.67
C GLY A 117 -8.48 2.27 -3.33
N GLU A 118 -8.58 2.57 -4.63
CA GLU A 118 -9.85 2.51 -5.37
C GLU A 118 -10.55 1.13 -5.20
N GLY A 119 -11.80 1.14 -4.72
CA GLY A 119 -12.59 -0.08 -4.52
C GLY A 119 -12.13 -1.00 -3.38
N THR A 120 -11.20 -0.56 -2.52
CA THR A 120 -10.77 -1.32 -1.34
C THR A 120 -11.61 -0.97 -0.13
N ASP A 121 -12.12 -1.98 0.57
CA ASP A 121 -12.90 -1.86 1.79
C ASP A 121 -12.78 -3.13 2.66
N TYR A 122 -13.54 -3.18 3.75
CA TYR A 122 -13.48 -4.30 4.69
C TYR A 122 -14.06 -5.62 4.17
N THR A 123 -14.58 -5.66 2.93
CA THR A 123 -15.06 -6.89 2.29
C THR A 123 -13.99 -7.57 1.43
N ASN A 124 -12.86 -6.90 1.19
CA ASN A 124 -11.77 -7.37 0.34
C ASN A 124 -10.37 -7.15 0.94
N ILE A 125 -10.27 -7.35 2.27
CA ILE A 125 -9.01 -7.37 3.01
C ILE A 125 -8.11 -8.53 2.54
N PRO A 126 -6.78 -8.43 2.71
CA PRO A 126 -5.85 -9.43 2.18
C PRO A 126 -5.84 -10.69 3.02
N GLU A 127 -5.86 -11.84 2.35
CA GLU A 127 -5.87 -13.17 2.94
C GLU A 127 -4.53 -13.87 2.69
N GLU A 128 -3.94 -14.42 3.76
CA GLU A 128 -2.66 -15.13 3.73
C GLU A 128 -2.88 -16.61 3.40
N SER A 129 -1.96 -17.20 2.62
CA SER A 129 -2.05 -18.61 2.26
C SER A 129 -1.87 -19.54 3.48
N SER A 130 -2.82 -20.46 3.69
CA SER A 130 -2.86 -21.35 4.87
C SER A 130 -2.62 -22.83 4.54
N ILE A 131 -1.84 -23.09 3.50
CA ILE A 131 -1.65 -24.43 2.91
C ILE A 131 -0.73 -25.30 3.80
N PRO A 132 -1.15 -26.51 4.21
CA PRO A 132 -0.28 -27.47 4.88
C PRO A 132 0.95 -27.82 4.04
N LEU A 133 2.12 -27.97 4.67
CA LEU A 133 3.39 -28.15 3.97
C LEU A 133 3.43 -29.40 3.08
N GLU A 134 2.66 -30.43 3.44
CA GLU A 134 2.52 -31.69 2.71
C GLU A 134 1.79 -31.54 1.37
N ASN A 135 0.93 -30.53 1.25
CA ASN A 135 0.12 -30.29 0.06
C ASN A 135 0.84 -29.45 -0.99
N ILE A 136 1.92 -28.76 -0.60
CA ILE A 136 2.73 -27.96 -1.52
C ILE A 136 3.59 -28.91 -2.34
N LYS A 137 3.45 -28.91 -3.65
CA LYS A 137 4.18 -29.81 -4.56
C LYS A 137 5.24 -29.08 -5.39
N ASN A 138 6.00 -29.83 -6.17
CA ASN A 138 6.91 -29.27 -7.18
C ASN A 138 6.23 -29.39 -8.55
N GLU A 139 5.33 -28.46 -8.83
CA GLU A 139 4.51 -28.44 -10.05
C GLU A 139 4.56 -27.05 -10.69
N GLY A 140 4.33 -26.95 -12.00
CA GLY A 140 4.26 -25.65 -12.66
C GLY A 140 4.51 -25.70 -14.16
N THR A 141 4.00 -24.69 -14.86
CA THR A 141 4.30 -24.43 -16.27
C THR A 141 5.40 -23.39 -16.38
N ALA A 142 6.41 -23.66 -17.23
CA ALA A 142 7.54 -22.77 -17.39
C ALA A 142 7.08 -21.35 -17.78
N VAL A 143 7.55 -20.35 -17.05
CA VAL A 143 7.26 -18.94 -17.31
C VAL A 143 8.24 -18.41 -18.34
N LYS A 144 7.75 -17.71 -19.37
CA LYS A 144 8.60 -16.94 -20.27
C LYS A 144 8.96 -15.63 -19.58
N HIS A 145 10.16 -15.56 -19.01
CA HIS A 145 10.66 -14.33 -18.41
C HIS A 145 11.10 -13.33 -19.50
N PRO A 146 10.83 -12.02 -19.31
CA PRO A 146 11.37 -10.99 -20.18
C PRO A 146 12.90 -11.04 -20.15
N LYS A 147 13.54 -11.02 -21.32
CA LYS A 147 15.02 -10.99 -21.40
C LYS A 147 15.53 -9.65 -20.88
N SER A 148 16.63 -9.68 -20.12
CA SER A 148 17.34 -8.47 -19.72
C SER A 148 17.97 -7.81 -20.94
N GLU A 149 17.68 -6.52 -21.16
CA GLU A 149 18.36 -5.71 -22.19
C GLU A 149 19.83 -5.44 -21.84
N LYS A 150 20.28 -5.78 -20.61
CA LYS A 150 21.62 -5.47 -20.08
C LYS A 150 22.60 -6.65 -20.08
N GLU A 151 22.37 -7.75 -20.79
CA GLU A 151 23.42 -8.77 -20.97
C GLU A 151 24.66 -8.24 -21.73
N ASN A 152 24.57 -7.08 -22.40
CA ASN A 152 25.68 -6.54 -23.20
C ASN A 152 26.30 -5.22 -22.72
N ASN A 153 25.90 -4.64 -21.57
CA ASN A 153 26.52 -3.39 -21.06
C ASN A 153 26.32 -3.22 -19.54
N SER A 154 26.88 -4.14 -18.74
CA SER A 154 27.00 -3.94 -17.29
C SER A 154 28.13 -2.96 -16.97
N ASN A 155 27.82 -1.66 -17.04
CA ASN A 155 28.61 -0.59 -16.44
C ASN A 155 27.74 0.24 -15.47
N THR A 156 26.69 -0.35 -14.88
CA THR A 156 26.12 0.20 -13.64
C THR A 156 27.09 -0.07 -12.51
N GLN A 157 27.86 0.96 -12.14
CA GLN A 157 28.59 1.02 -10.87
C GLN A 157 27.62 0.83 -9.70
N ASN A 158 27.33 -0.42 -9.34
CA ASN A 158 27.03 -0.75 -7.95
C ASN A 158 28.38 -0.92 -7.28
N ASN A 159 28.61 -0.23 -6.16
CA ASN A 159 29.86 -0.32 -5.38
C ASN A 159 30.04 -1.70 -4.70
N GLY A 160 29.36 -2.74 -5.19
CA GLY A 160 29.30 -4.08 -4.59
C GLY A 160 28.37 -4.21 -3.38
N GLU A 161 27.75 -3.13 -2.92
CA GLU A 161 26.90 -3.14 -1.72
C GLU A 161 25.42 -3.34 -2.04
N ASN A 162 24.80 -4.33 -1.40
CA ASN A 162 23.36 -4.51 -1.46
C ASN A 162 22.68 -3.55 -0.47
N LYS A 163 21.66 -2.82 -0.92
CA LYS A 163 20.83 -1.95 -0.09
C LYS A 163 19.43 -2.52 0.15
N VAL A 164 18.95 -3.35 -0.78
CA VAL A 164 17.65 -4.05 -0.67
C VAL A 164 17.89 -5.53 -0.44
N PHE A 165 17.09 -6.14 0.44
CA PHE A 165 17.02 -7.57 0.60
C PHE A 165 15.60 -8.07 0.36
N ILE A 166 15.39 -8.84 -0.71
CA ILE A 166 14.10 -9.45 -1.03
C ILE A 166 14.08 -10.85 -0.41
N TYR A 167 13.01 -11.19 0.30
CA TYR A 167 12.77 -12.53 0.82
C TYR A 167 11.27 -12.86 0.78
N HIS A 168 10.94 -14.11 1.08
CA HIS A 168 9.57 -14.61 0.97
C HIS A 168 9.21 -15.45 2.20
N THR A 169 8.30 -14.95 3.04
CA THR A 169 7.77 -15.76 4.16
C THR A 169 6.98 -16.96 3.65
N HIS A 170 6.26 -16.82 2.54
CA HIS A 170 5.52 -17.90 1.89
C HIS A 170 6.06 -18.14 0.48
N SER A 171 7.32 -18.57 0.37
CA SER A 171 7.99 -18.75 -0.93
C SER A 171 7.23 -19.65 -1.90
N TRP A 172 6.32 -20.51 -1.41
CA TRP A 172 5.52 -21.41 -2.23
C TRP A 172 4.34 -20.75 -2.95
N GLU A 173 3.98 -19.52 -2.61
CA GLU A 173 2.82 -18.85 -3.20
C GLU A 173 2.97 -18.75 -4.71
N SER A 174 2.08 -19.41 -5.45
CA SER A 174 2.08 -19.45 -6.91
C SER A 174 0.77 -18.88 -7.44
N PHE A 175 0.59 -18.92 -8.75
CA PHE A 175 -0.55 -18.34 -9.45
C PHE A 175 -1.30 -19.43 -10.21
N ILE A 176 -2.62 -19.38 -10.20
CA ILE A 176 -3.50 -20.34 -10.90
C ILE A 176 -3.10 -20.52 -12.37
N PRO A 177 -2.80 -19.46 -13.16
CA PRO A 177 -2.38 -19.63 -14.55
C PRO A 177 -1.08 -20.43 -14.74
N LEU A 178 -0.28 -20.60 -13.68
CA LEU A 178 1.02 -21.27 -13.71
C LEU A 178 0.99 -22.70 -13.17
N ILE A 179 -0.11 -23.12 -12.53
CA ILE A 179 -0.24 -24.45 -11.95
C ILE A 179 -1.26 -25.26 -12.76
N PRO A 180 -0.85 -26.35 -13.45
CA PRO A 180 -1.76 -27.19 -14.21
C PRO A 180 -2.92 -27.73 -13.36
N GLY A 181 -4.14 -27.48 -13.80
CA GLY A 181 -5.35 -27.96 -13.12
C GLY A 181 -5.77 -27.15 -11.89
N ALA A 182 -5.04 -26.10 -11.52
CA ALA A 182 -5.45 -25.21 -10.44
C ALA A 182 -6.72 -24.43 -10.79
N THR A 183 -7.64 -24.32 -9.83
CA THR A 183 -8.91 -23.58 -10.01
C THR A 183 -9.28 -22.74 -8.78
N ILE A 184 -8.85 -23.18 -7.60
CA ILE A 184 -9.07 -22.48 -6.33
C ILE A 184 -7.74 -21.96 -5.76
N PRO A 185 -7.76 -20.97 -4.84
CA PRO A 185 -6.54 -20.37 -4.33
C PRO A 185 -5.55 -21.37 -3.73
N ASN A 186 -6.04 -22.37 -2.98
CA ASN A 186 -5.21 -23.39 -2.36
C ASN A 186 -4.47 -24.31 -3.35
N ASP A 187 -4.90 -24.37 -4.61
CA ASP A 187 -4.18 -25.11 -5.65
C ASP A 187 -2.94 -24.34 -6.13
N ALA A 188 -2.92 -23.01 -5.96
CA ALA A 188 -1.90 -22.11 -6.48
C ALA A 188 -0.67 -22.07 -5.58
N SER A 189 -0.01 -23.21 -5.41
CA SER A 189 1.25 -23.32 -4.66
C SER A 189 2.29 -24.18 -5.37
N SER A 190 3.56 -23.83 -5.24
CA SER A 190 4.66 -24.63 -5.77
C SER A 190 6.00 -24.36 -5.09
N THR A 191 6.78 -25.41 -4.90
CA THR A 191 8.19 -25.34 -4.50
C THR A 191 9.13 -24.93 -5.63
N ASN A 192 8.63 -24.81 -6.88
CA ASN A 192 9.43 -24.36 -8.01
C ASN A 192 9.48 -22.82 -8.08
N ASN A 193 10.68 -22.28 -7.89
CA ASN A 193 10.96 -20.84 -7.90
C ASN A 193 10.73 -20.15 -9.25
N GLU A 194 10.58 -20.89 -10.35
CA GLU A 194 10.25 -20.32 -11.67
C GLU A 194 8.76 -19.98 -11.81
N VAL A 195 7.90 -20.51 -10.94
CA VAL A 195 6.45 -20.35 -11.02
C VAL A 195 5.80 -19.79 -9.76
N ASN A 196 6.54 -19.73 -8.64
CA ASN A 196 6.07 -19.12 -7.39
C ASN A 196 6.54 -17.65 -7.25
N ILE A 197 6.15 -16.99 -6.17
CA ILE A 197 6.41 -15.57 -5.88
C ILE A 197 7.91 -15.19 -5.99
N THR A 198 8.81 -16.17 -5.89
CA THR A 198 10.25 -15.98 -6.09
C THR A 198 10.58 -15.44 -7.48
N PHE A 199 9.86 -15.84 -8.55
CA PHE A 199 10.15 -15.29 -9.89
C PHE A 199 9.80 -13.79 -9.98
N VAL A 200 8.79 -13.34 -9.24
CA VAL A 200 8.43 -11.91 -9.11
C VAL A 200 9.55 -11.17 -8.37
N GLY A 201 10.09 -11.78 -7.31
CA GLY A 201 11.27 -11.29 -6.59
C GLY A 201 12.51 -11.17 -7.48
N ASN A 202 12.78 -12.16 -8.34
CA ASN A 202 13.87 -12.13 -9.31
C ASN A 202 13.73 -10.95 -10.28
N TYR A 203 12.51 -10.73 -10.79
CA TYR A 203 12.24 -9.62 -11.70
C TYR A 203 12.37 -8.25 -10.99
N LEU A 204 11.90 -8.14 -9.75
CA LEU A 204 12.08 -6.94 -8.92
C LEU A 204 13.56 -6.64 -8.69
N LYS A 205 14.36 -7.66 -8.34
CA LYS A 205 15.82 -7.54 -8.21
C LYS A 205 16.42 -6.96 -9.48
N GLN A 206 16.14 -7.57 -10.64
CA GLN A 206 16.68 -7.13 -11.92
C GLN A 206 16.34 -5.65 -12.17
N LYS A 207 15.08 -5.27 -11.99
CA LYS A 207 14.61 -3.90 -12.26
C LYS A 207 15.18 -2.85 -11.30
N LEU A 208 15.40 -3.20 -10.03
CA LEU A 208 16.10 -2.32 -9.09
C LEU A 208 17.59 -2.18 -9.43
N GLU A 209 18.26 -3.26 -9.81
CA GLU A 209 19.66 -3.22 -10.27
C GLU A 209 19.79 -2.41 -11.57
N GLU A 210 18.80 -2.47 -12.46
CA GLU A 210 18.74 -1.61 -13.65
C GLU A 210 18.71 -0.11 -13.30
N LYS A 211 18.15 0.26 -12.14
CA LYS A 211 18.13 1.62 -11.56
C LYS A 211 19.37 1.95 -10.71
N GLY A 212 20.35 1.05 -10.63
CA GLY A 212 21.58 1.23 -9.85
C GLY A 212 21.39 1.07 -8.34
N ILE A 213 20.41 0.27 -7.92
CA ILE A 213 20.19 -0.07 -6.51
C ILE A 213 20.66 -1.52 -6.31
N GLY A 214 21.64 -1.76 -5.46
CA GLY A 214 22.13 -3.11 -5.17
C GLY A 214 21.10 -3.95 -4.42
N VAL A 215 20.88 -5.19 -4.87
CA VAL A 215 19.84 -6.06 -4.32
C VAL A 215 20.37 -7.47 -4.07
N SER A 216 20.13 -7.97 -2.85
CA SER A 216 20.26 -9.38 -2.51
C SER A 216 18.87 -10.01 -2.48
N HIS A 217 18.72 -11.22 -3.01
CA HIS A 217 17.44 -11.93 -3.05
C HIS A 217 17.60 -13.34 -2.50
N ASP A 218 16.83 -13.66 -1.46
CA ASP A 218 16.71 -15.00 -0.92
C ASP A 218 15.69 -15.81 -1.72
N THR A 219 16.14 -16.96 -2.21
CA THR A 219 15.33 -17.91 -2.99
C THR A 219 15.11 -19.22 -2.24
N THR A 220 15.25 -19.19 -0.91
CA THR A 220 15.12 -20.37 -0.06
C THR A 220 13.73 -20.97 -0.21
N ASN A 221 13.66 -22.27 -0.45
CA ASN A 221 12.39 -23.00 -0.42
C ASN A 221 11.91 -23.09 1.04
N MET A 222 10.93 -22.24 1.40
CA MET A 222 10.44 -22.14 2.77
C MET A 222 9.78 -23.43 3.24
N ARG A 223 9.13 -24.19 2.36
CA ARG A 223 8.50 -25.47 2.72
C ARG A 223 9.55 -26.47 3.20
N ASP A 224 10.66 -26.62 2.49
CA ASP A 224 11.74 -27.51 2.88
C ASP A 224 12.53 -26.96 4.08
N PHE A 225 12.73 -25.65 4.15
CA PHE A 225 13.37 -24.99 5.30
C PHE A 225 12.61 -25.24 6.61
N LEU A 226 11.28 -25.08 6.60
CA LEU A 226 10.44 -25.33 7.77
C LEU A 226 10.46 -26.81 8.17
N ARG A 227 10.33 -27.73 7.20
CA ARG A 227 10.40 -29.18 7.45
C ARG A 227 11.72 -29.58 8.09
N ASN A 228 12.85 -29.09 7.58
CA ASN A 228 14.17 -29.39 8.12
C ASN A 228 14.37 -28.87 9.56
N LYS A 229 13.57 -27.88 9.99
CA LYS A 229 13.58 -27.33 11.35
C LYS A 229 12.43 -27.85 12.22
N ASN A 230 11.67 -28.85 11.77
CA ASN A 230 10.47 -29.36 12.45
C ASN A 230 9.45 -28.25 12.76
N LEU A 231 9.30 -27.29 11.85
CA LEU A 231 8.31 -26.22 11.91
C LEU A 231 7.16 -26.49 10.93
N ASN A 232 5.98 -25.95 11.23
CA ASN A 232 4.81 -26.03 10.35
C ASN A 232 4.53 -24.69 9.64
N TRP A 233 3.52 -24.67 8.76
CA TRP A 233 3.15 -23.50 7.96
C TRP A 233 2.81 -22.27 8.81
N ALA A 234 2.15 -22.43 9.97
CA ALA A 234 1.81 -21.31 10.86
C ALA A 234 3.06 -20.66 11.49
N GLN A 235 4.21 -21.34 11.43
CA GLN A 235 5.50 -20.86 11.90
C GLN A 235 6.37 -20.27 10.78
N SER A 236 5.81 -20.00 9.60
CA SER A 236 6.55 -19.42 8.47
C SER A 236 7.26 -18.11 8.84
N TYR A 237 6.58 -17.20 9.56
CA TYR A 237 7.20 -15.97 10.03
C TYR A 237 8.38 -16.22 10.97
N LYS A 238 8.37 -17.29 11.77
CA LYS A 238 9.55 -17.69 12.57
C LYS A 238 10.70 -18.14 11.68
N GLY A 239 10.40 -18.83 10.59
CA GLY A 239 11.40 -19.26 9.61
C GLY A 239 12.01 -18.09 8.84
N SER A 240 11.17 -17.24 8.25
CA SER A 240 11.64 -16.05 7.52
C SER A 240 12.34 -15.04 8.40
N ARG A 241 11.95 -14.94 9.68
CA ARG A 241 12.67 -14.13 10.67
C ARG A 241 14.13 -14.56 10.80
N GLN A 242 14.39 -15.87 10.87
CA GLN A 242 15.75 -16.40 10.96
C GLN A 242 16.57 -16.02 9.73
N ILE A 243 16.01 -16.21 8.53
CA ILE A 243 16.64 -15.83 7.26
C ILE A 243 17.00 -14.34 7.25
N LEU A 244 16.04 -13.48 7.64
CA LEU A 244 16.26 -12.03 7.68
C LEU A 244 17.33 -11.65 8.72
N GLN A 245 17.29 -12.22 9.92
CA GLN A 245 18.30 -11.96 10.95
C GLN A 245 19.69 -12.38 10.51
N ASP A 246 19.83 -13.56 9.90
CA ASP A 246 21.10 -14.05 9.38
C ASP A 246 21.64 -13.14 8.28
N LYS A 247 20.77 -12.68 7.36
CA LYS A 247 21.17 -11.75 6.32
C LYS A 247 21.59 -10.38 6.87
N LEU A 248 20.83 -9.81 7.82
CA LEU A 248 21.18 -8.54 8.48
C LEU A 248 22.44 -8.67 9.36
N ALA A 249 22.77 -9.89 9.81
CA ALA A 249 24.03 -10.17 10.50
C ALA A 249 25.22 -10.14 9.54
N GLN A 250 25.07 -10.76 8.37
CA GLN A 250 26.12 -10.91 7.35
C GLN A 250 26.36 -9.65 6.51
N ASP A 251 25.31 -8.89 6.22
CA ASP A 251 25.34 -7.76 5.30
C ASP A 251 24.77 -6.51 5.97
N LYS A 252 25.67 -5.69 6.55
CA LYS A 252 25.30 -4.46 7.28
C LYS A 252 24.87 -3.33 6.36
N ASN A 253 24.99 -3.49 5.04
CA ASN A 253 24.59 -2.49 4.06
C ASN A 253 23.11 -2.57 3.70
N ILE A 254 22.43 -3.67 4.05
CA ILE A 254 20.99 -3.83 3.83
C ILE A 254 20.21 -2.77 4.63
N MET A 255 19.47 -1.94 3.90
CA MET A 255 18.62 -0.89 4.45
C MET A 255 17.13 -1.24 4.36
N PHE A 256 16.72 -1.93 3.28
CA PHE A 256 15.32 -2.19 2.96
C PHE A 256 15.06 -3.70 2.79
N PRO A 257 14.69 -4.40 3.87
CA PRO A 257 14.09 -5.72 3.75
C PRO A 257 12.70 -5.64 3.11
N MET A 258 12.42 -6.50 2.13
CA MET A 258 11.13 -6.58 1.44
C MET A 258 10.64 -8.03 1.45
N ASP A 259 9.53 -8.25 2.14
CA ASP A 259 8.80 -9.53 2.12
C ASP A 259 7.74 -9.47 1.03
N LEU A 260 7.91 -10.25 -0.03
CA LEU A 260 6.92 -10.31 -1.13
C LEU A 260 6.02 -11.52 -0.96
N HIS A 261 4.72 -11.26 -1.04
CA HIS A 261 3.63 -12.23 -0.92
C HIS A 261 2.68 -12.12 -2.11
N ARG A 262 1.72 -13.04 -2.16
CA ARG A 262 0.56 -13.01 -3.04
C ARG A 262 -0.73 -13.20 -2.22
N ASP A 263 -1.68 -12.28 -2.38
CA ASP A 263 -3.00 -12.34 -1.75
C ASP A 263 -3.90 -13.45 -2.35
N ASP A 264 -4.64 -14.20 -1.54
CA ASP A 264 -5.62 -15.22 -1.98
C ASP A 264 -6.83 -14.66 -2.74
N ALA A 265 -6.97 -13.33 -2.77
CA ALA A 265 -8.01 -12.65 -3.52
C ALA A 265 -8.02 -12.94 -5.04
N ARG A 266 -9.22 -12.92 -5.62
CA ARG A 266 -9.49 -13.20 -7.05
C ARG A 266 -9.27 -11.98 -7.95
N LYS A 267 -9.17 -12.25 -9.26
CA LYS A 267 -8.82 -11.29 -10.33
C LYS A 267 -9.59 -9.98 -10.32
N ASN A 268 -10.88 -10.02 -9.99
CA ASN A 268 -11.74 -8.83 -9.98
C ASN A 268 -11.30 -7.77 -8.96
N ILE A 269 -10.63 -8.20 -7.89
CA ILE A 269 -10.11 -7.31 -6.84
C ILE A 269 -8.63 -7.01 -7.11
N THR A 270 -7.88 -7.95 -7.67
CA THR A 270 -6.41 -7.92 -7.78
C THR A 270 -5.89 -7.49 -9.15
N THR A 271 -6.75 -7.15 -10.10
CA THR A 271 -6.33 -6.63 -11.42
C THR A 271 -6.90 -5.23 -11.68
N LYS A 272 -6.07 -4.32 -12.20
CA LYS A 272 -6.50 -3.01 -12.70
C LYS A 272 -6.04 -2.82 -14.14
N ASN A 273 -6.94 -2.37 -15.01
CA ASN A 273 -6.54 -1.84 -16.31
C ASN A 273 -6.18 -0.36 -16.17
N ILE A 274 -4.96 0.01 -16.57
CA ILE A 274 -4.47 1.39 -16.60
C ILE A 274 -3.96 1.65 -18.01
N ASN A 275 -4.64 2.53 -18.73
CA ASN A 275 -4.30 2.92 -20.10
C ASN A 275 -4.16 1.73 -21.06
N GLY A 276 -5.05 0.74 -20.97
CA GLY A 276 -5.05 -0.43 -21.85
C GLY A 276 -4.08 -1.54 -21.44
N LYS A 277 -3.27 -1.35 -20.40
CA LYS A 277 -2.39 -2.38 -19.83
C LYS A 277 -2.96 -2.88 -18.51
N ASN A 278 -2.98 -4.20 -18.31
CA ASN A 278 -3.42 -4.81 -17.05
C ASN A 278 -2.25 -4.91 -16.08
N TYR A 279 -2.54 -4.62 -14.81
CA TYR A 279 -1.60 -4.66 -13.70
C TYR A 279 -2.18 -5.51 -12.57
N ALA A 280 -1.32 -6.29 -11.92
CA ALA A 280 -1.56 -6.89 -10.63
C ALA A 280 -1.51 -5.82 -9.52
N ARG A 281 -2.63 -5.62 -8.83
CA ARG A 281 -2.76 -4.57 -7.83
C ARG A 281 -1.92 -4.87 -6.60
N LEU A 282 -1.28 -3.84 -6.06
CA LEU A 282 -0.38 -3.95 -4.92
C LEU A 282 -1.15 -3.69 -3.63
N TYR A 283 -0.89 -4.46 -2.57
CA TYR A 283 -1.42 -4.16 -1.24
C TYR A 283 -0.30 -4.16 -0.21
N PHE A 284 -0.22 -3.11 0.60
CA PHE A 284 0.81 -2.98 1.61
C PHE A 284 0.31 -3.37 2.99
N ILE A 285 1.06 -4.22 3.68
CA ILE A 285 0.71 -4.69 5.04
C ILE A 285 1.62 -4.03 6.07
N LEU A 286 1.03 -3.51 7.13
CA LEU A 286 1.73 -2.88 8.25
C LEU A 286 1.32 -3.55 9.56
N GLY A 287 2.28 -4.16 10.27
CA GLY A 287 2.02 -4.82 11.54
C GLY A 287 1.86 -3.81 12.67
N ARG A 288 0.70 -3.76 13.34
CA ARG A 288 0.41 -2.76 14.39
C ARG A 288 1.38 -2.83 15.56
N GLU A 289 1.82 -4.02 15.92
CA GLU A 289 2.68 -4.28 17.08
C GLU A 289 4.17 -4.13 16.76
N ASN A 290 4.53 -3.75 15.54
CA ASN A 290 5.92 -3.51 15.20
C ASN A 290 6.41 -2.19 15.85
N PRO A 291 7.53 -2.17 16.59
CA PRO A 291 8.02 -0.97 17.28
C PRO A 291 8.50 0.12 16.32
N ASN A 292 8.70 -0.21 15.05
CA ASN A 292 9.08 0.72 13.99
C ASN A 292 7.86 1.28 13.23
N PHE A 293 6.63 1.08 13.72
CA PHE A 293 5.39 1.27 12.98
C PHE A 293 5.33 2.60 12.24
N GLU A 294 5.62 3.72 12.92
CA GLU A 294 5.57 5.05 12.31
C GLU A 294 6.64 5.26 11.22
N LYS A 295 7.81 4.61 11.34
CA LYS A 295 8.87 4.67 10.32
C LYS A 295 8.48 3.83 9.10
N ASN A 296 8.01 2.60 9.31
CA ASN A 296 7.50 1.76 8.21
C ASN A 296 6.29 2.41 7.53
N LYS A 297 5.37 3.00 8.30
CA LYS A 297 4.22 3.77 7.80
C LYS A 297 4.65 4.89 6.86
N LYS A 298 5.68 5.65 7.22
CA LYS A 298 6.17 6.78 6.42
C LYS A 298 6.65 6.33 5.03
N ILE A 299 7.48 5.28 4.97
CA ILE A 299 7.99 4.77 3.68
C ILE A 299 6.84 4.22 2.82
N VAL A 300 5.95 3.42 3.42
CA VAL A 300 4.87 2.80 2.66
C VAL A 300 3.84 3.81 2.16
N THR A 301 3.59 4.87 2.95
CA THR A 301 2.74 5.99 2.54
C THR A 301 3.35 6.73 1.35
N ALA A 302 4.66 7.00 1.38
CA ALA A 302 5.33 7.69 0.28
C ALA A 302 5.29 6.89 -1.03
N ILE A 303 5.55 5.58 -0.97
CA ILE A 303 5.44 4.68 -2.12
C ILE A 303 3.99 4.63 -2.62
N ASN A 304 3.02 4.47 -1.72
CA ASN A 304 1.60 4.44 -2.07
C ASN A 304 1.17 5.73 -2.77
N SER A 305 1.53 6.90 -2.23
CA SER A 305 1.18 8.19 -2.83
C SER A 305 1.77 8.36 -4.23
N TYR A 306 3.01 7.91 -4.46
CA TYR A 306 3.59 7.92 -5.80
C TYR A 306 2.79 7.05 -6.78
N LEU A 307 2.46 5.82 -6.37
CA LEU A 307 1.67 4.90 -7.18
C LEU A 307 0.29 5.47 -7.48
N ASP A 308 -0.35 6.12 -6.51
CA ASP A 308 -1.66 6.74 -6.73
C ASP A 308 -1.60 7.92 -7.70
N GLU A 309 -0.51 8.68 -7.69
CA GLU A 309 -0.31 9.81 -8.60
C GLU A 309 -0.05 9.34 -10.03
N LYS A 310 0.83 8.34 -10.22
CA LYS A 310 1.29 7.90 -11.55
C LYS A 310 0.51 6.73 -12.13
N TYR A 311 -0.04 5.87 -11.27
CA TYR A 311 -0.70 4.62 -11.59
C TYR A 311 -2.01 4.47 -10.81
N TYR A 312 -2.88 5.48 -10.89
CA TYR A 312 -4.13 5.53 -10.13
C TYR A 312 -4.91 4.19 -10.17
N GLY A 313 -5.21 3.66 -8.99
CA GLY A 313 -5.91 2.37 -8.82
C GLY A 313 -5.00 1.13 -8.78
N LEU A 314 -3.70 1.26 -9.05
CA LEU A 314 -2.74 0.15 -8.92
C LEU A 314 -2.60 -0.28 -7.46
N SER A 315 -2.51 0.68 -6.54
CA SER A 315 -2.51 0.38 -5.12
C SER A 315 -3.92 0.07 -4.61
N ARG A 316 -4.05 -0.96 -3.78
CA ARG A 316 -5.20 -1.22 -2.91
C ARG A 316 -5.09 -0.44 -1.60
N GLY A 317 -3.96 0.20 -1.35
CA GLY A 317 -3.72 1.04 -0.20
C GLY A 317 -2.87 0.34 0.87
N ILE A 318 -3.09 0.70 2.13
CA ILE A 318 -2.29 0.27 3.26
C ILE A 318 -3.21 -0.33 4.32
N PHE A 319 -2.97 -1.60 4.64
CA PHE A 319 -3.71 -2.35 5.63
C PHE A 319 -2.91 -2.58 6.89
N ILE A 320 -3.50 -2.26 8.04
CA ILE A 320 -2.90 -2.52 9.34
C ILE A 320 -3.46 -3.85 9.86
N LYS A 321 -2.56 -4.80 10.08
CA LYS A 321 -2.87 -6.08 10.74
C LYS A 321 -2.32 -6.07 12.16
N ASP A 322 -3.14 -6.46 13.11
CA ASP A 322 -2.74 -6.66 14.50
C ASP A 322 -2.55 -8.16 14.81
N ARG A 323 -2.17 -8.51 16.05
CA ARG A 323 -1.99 -9.92 16.47
C ARG A 323 -3.26 -10.75 16.51
N LYS A 324 -4.43 -10.13 16.38
CA LYS A 324 -5.74 -10.78 16.41
C LYS A 324 -6.24 -11.05 14.99
N SER A 325 -5.91 -10.16 14.06
CA SER A 325 -6.22 -10.29 12.63
C SER A 325 -5.10 -10.94 11.81
N GLY A 326 -3.97 -11.30 12.43
CA GLY A 326 -2.79 -11.86 11.76
C GLY A 326 -1.57 -11.96 12.67
N ASN A 327 -0.37 -11.85 12.09
CA ASN A 327 0.88 -11.90 12.85
C ASN A 327 1.09 -10.66 13.73
N GLY A 328 0.66 -9.49 13.26
CA GLY A 328 0.80 -8.19 13.93
C GLY A 328 2.19 -7.55 13.88
N VAL A 329 3.25 -8.30 13.54
CA VAL A 329 4.63 -7.76 13.50
C VAL A 329 5.27 -7.91 12.12
N TYR A 330 5.05 -9.03 11.43
CA TYR A 330 5.48 -9.26 10.05
C TYR A 330 6.98 -9.08 9.81
N ASN A 331 7.80 -9.37 10.83
CA ASN A 331 9.25 -9.12 10.85
C ASN A 331 9.65 -7.64 10.66
N GLN A 332 8.71 -6.71 10.67
CA GLN A 332 8.95 -5.27 10.49
C GLN A 332 9.66 -4.64 11.70
N ASP A 333 9.67 -5.34 12.83
CA ASP A 333 10.45 -4.97 14.01
C ASP A 333 11.98 -5.06 13.77
N LEU A 334 12.43 -5.87 12.80
CA LEU A 334 13.85 -6.07 12.51
C LEU A 334 14.50 -4.93 11.72
N SER A 335 13.72 -4.09 11.05
CA SER A 335 14.24 -2.91 10.35
C SER A 335 13.21 -1.77 10.29
N PRO A 336 13.63 -0.52 10.53
CA PRO A 336 12.74 0.64 10.40
C PRO A 336 12.26 0.91 8.96
N ASN A 337 12.85 0.23 7.96
CA ASN A 337 12.46 0.35 6.57
C ASN A 337 12.00 -0.98 5.95
N ALA A 338 11.65 -1.97 6.78
CA ALA A 338 11.03 -3.21 6.31
C ALA A 338 9.68 -2.94 5.62
N LEU A 339 9.42 -3.66 4.54
CA LEU A 339 8.20 -3.60 3.74
C LEU A 339 7.61 -5.01 3.58
N LEU A 340 6.28 -5.11 3.62
CA LEU A 340 5.55 -6.30 3.19
C LEU A 340 4.57 -5.89 2.09
N ILE A 341 4.66 -6.56 0.94
CA ILE A 341 3.92 -6.19 -0.27
C ILE A 341 3.24 -7.44 -0.83
N GLU A 342 1.92 -7.38 -0.95
CA GLU A 342 1.11 -8.32 -1.71
C GLU A 342 1.17 -7.96 -3.20
N MET A 343 1.65 -8.88 -4.02
CA MET A 343 1.82 -8.71 -5.46
C MET A 343 0.64 -9.35 -6.21
N GLY A 344 -0.47 -8.62 -6.32
CA GLY A 344 -1.70 -9.13 -6.93
C GLY A 344 -2.36 -10.22 -6.09
N GLY A 345 -2.98 -11.18 -6.77
CA GLY A 345 -3.53 -12.40 -6.18
C GLY A 345 -3.52 -13.59 -7.14
N VAL A 346 -4.20 -14.67 -6.74
CA VAL A 346 -4.06 -16.01 -7.37
C VAL A 346 -4.28 -16.07 -8.88
N ASP A 347 -5.12 -15.20 -9.43
CA ASP A 347 -5.49 -15.24 -10.85
C ASP A 347 -4.57 -14.38 -11.75
N ASN A 348 -3.58 -13.69 -11.17
CA ASN A 348 -2.73 -12.78 -11.95
C ASN A 348 -1.75 -13.54 -12.85
N THR A 349 -1.52 -12.99 -14.05
CA THR A 349 -0.56 -13.56 -15.01
C THR A 349 0.83 -12.95 -14.81
N PRO A 350 1.91 -13.62 -15.29
CA PRO A 350 3.25 -13.05 -15.26
C PRO A 350 3.33 -11.65 -15.87
N GLU A 351 2.63 -11.39 -16.98
CA GLU A 351 2.63 -10.08 -17.64
C GLU A 351 2.04 -8.98 -16.75
N GLU A 352 0.95 -9.28 -16.04
CA GLU A 352 0.31 -8.36 -15.09
C GLU A 352 1.22 -8.08 -13.88
N LEU A 353 1.94 -9.11 -13.40
CA LEU A 353 2.90 -9.01 -12.30
C LEU A 353 4.12 -8.17 -12.70
N TYR A 354 4.72 -8.43 -13.85
CA TYR A 354 5.87 -7.67 -14.36
C TYR A 354 5.52 -6.20 -14.58
N ALA A 355 4.33 -5.91 -15.13
CA ALA A 355 3.85 -4.55 -15.27
C ALA A 355 3.80 -3.79 -13.94
N SER A 356 3.44 -4.50 -12.87
CA SER A 356 3.28 -3.93 -11.53
C SER A 356 4.61 -3.80 -10.81
N VAL A 357 5.54 -4.72 -11.04
CA VAL A 357 6.93 -4.59 -10.61
C VAL A 357 7.59 -3.36 -11.24
N ASP A 358 7.39 -3.11 -12.54
CA ASP A 358 7.94 -1.92 -13.20
C ASP A 358 7.48 -0.63 -12.50
N ALA A 359 6.17 -0.53 -12.20
CA ALA A 359 5.58 0.60 -11.48
C ALA A 359 6.08 0.71 -10.02
N LEU A 360 6.19 -0.42 -9.32
CA LEU A 360 6.73 -0.47 -7.96
C LEU A 360 8.19 -0.02 -7.91
N VAL A 361 9.01 -0.42 -8.88
CA VAL A 361 10.41 0.00 -9.00
C VAL A 361 10.52 1.48 -9.24
N GLU A 362 9.65 2.06 -10.06
CA GLU A 362 9.60 3.51 -10.26
C GLU A 362 9.31 4.24 -8.93
N ALA A 363 8.26 3.83 -8.22
CA ALA A 363 7.87 4.41 -6.95
C ALA A 363 8.95 4.27 -5.86
N PHE A 364 9.50 3.05 -5.70
CA PHE A 364 10.56 2.78 -4.73
C PHE A 364 11.84 3.53 -5.07
N SER A 365 12.24 3.58 -6.35
CA SER A 365 13.45 4.30 -6.77
C SER A 365 13.32 5.81 -6.54
N HIS A 366 12.13 6.36 -6.74
CA HIS A 366 11.85 7.77 -6.41
C HIS A 366 12.11 8.02 -4.92
N TYR A 367 11.45 7.26 -4.04
CA TYR A 367 11.65 7.35 -2.59
C TYR A 367 13.12 7.14 -2.18
N TYR A 368 13.78 6.12 -2.74
CA TYR A 368 15.17 5.80 -2.46
C TYR A 368 16.10 6.97 -2.79
N ASN A 369 15.94 7.61 -3.96
CA ASN A 369 16.74 8.77 -4.34
C ASN A 369 16.47 9.98 -3.43
N GLU A 370 15.24 10.18 -2.97
CA GLU A 370 14.89 11.26 -2.05
C GLU A 370 15.50 11.07 -0.66
N VAL A 371 15.53 9.84 -0.14
CA VAL A 371 15.94 9.56 1.23
C VAL A 371 17.42 9.19 1.36
N VAL A 372 17.98 8.46 0.40
CA VAL A 372 19.35 7.91 0.52
C VAL A 372 20.37 8.79 -0.19
N LYS A 373 20.06 9.33 -1.38
CA LYS A 373 21.02 10.16 -2.13
C LYS A 373 21.06 11.63 -1.71
N LYS A 374 20.03 12.16 -1.05
CA LYS A 374 20.05 13.54 -0.51
C LYS A 374 20.71 13.64 0.87
N ASN A 375 20.89 12.53 1.58
CA ASN A 375 21.45 12.47 2.93
C ASN A 375 22.90 11.95 2.98
N ASN A 376 23.47 11.59 1.83
CA ASN A 376 24.90 11.38 1.60
C ASN A 376 25.42 12.51 0.71
#